data_AF-A0A165QQ87-F1
#
_entry.id   AF-A0A165QQ87-F1
#
_cell.length_a   1.000
_cell.length_b   1.000
_cell.length_c   1.000
_cell.angle_alpha   90.00
_cell.angle_beta   90.00
_cell.angle_gamma   90.00
#
_symmetry.space_group_name_H-M   'P 1'
#
loop_
_entity.id
_entity.type
_entity.pdbx_description
1 polymer ?
#
loop_
_entity_poly.entity_id
_entity_poly.type
_entity_poly.pdbx_seq_one_letter_code
_entity_poly.pdbx_strand_id
1 'polypeptide(L)'
;MRFPPARIIFLCTSSISSTSAFSWGKSRARVLDPEARGAAIGYGMVLNDLASSGLKPDEVETLFLQNDALDEYPRKPDCFRRAAGLVRGRCGEADMDEGERVKAAISLTLCEVSTARHYSVPMECLPFGSESQPASESSPEDCVEALSRSAQFWSSYSGYLREVPQLCYAFRRWNDIDTAKDIYRNATLEKLALIRLLVTREKLLVQSQEQWEALRTDMSVLLGNLHESAIGFDEASQVVLRTMADVFQHGSMTLQASLSDVEHRIQAGTAQYLLQMETVVGALTDKHALSLSSIAQSLERALSSALDKSFLALNERTEGIVVLSRDMSNLWENMIYDFGSMQQVRKLAFYSFAVT
;
A
#
# COMPACT_ATOMS: atom_id res chain seq x y z
N MET A 1 -6.54 29.38 14.94
CA MET A 1 -5.37 28.48 15.01
C MET A 1 -5.63 27.30 14.07
N ARG A 2 -5.02 27.29 12.89
CA ARG A 2 -5.16 26.25 11.87
C ARG A 2 -3.77 25.67 11.60
N PHE A 3 -3.61 24.37 11.85
CA PHE A 3 -2.44 23.60 11.40
C PHE A 3 -2.70 23.09 9.97
N PRO A 4 -1.70 23.09 9.08
CA PRO A 4 -1.79 22.41 7.79
C PRO A 4 -1.29 20.96 7.90
N PRO A 5 -1.71 20.06 7.00
CA PRO A 5 -1.29 18.66 7.01
C PRO A 5 0.10 18.47 6.39
N ALA A 6 0.88 17.58 7.00
CA ALA A 6 2.19 17.16 6.56
C ALA A 6 2.13 16.41 5.21
N ARG A 7 2.96 16.83 4.25
CA ARG A 7 3.27 16.07 3.03
C ARG A 7 4.45 15.15 3.34
N ILE A 8 4.22 13.84 3.33
CA ILE A 8 5.28 12.84 3.36
C ILE A 8 5.79 12.69 1.92
N ILE A 9 6.98 13.21 1.66
CA ILE A 9 7.72 13.00 0.42
C ILE A 9 8.64 11.80 0.64
N PHE A 10 8.35 10.67 0.00
CA PHE A 10 9.25 9.53 -0.06
C PHE A 10 10.34 9.84 -1.12
N LEU A 11 11.51 10.28 -0.66
CA LEU A 11 12.71 10.37 -1.49
C LEU A 11 13.43 9.02 -1.47
N CYS A 12 13.23 8.22 -2.52
CA CYS A 12 14.12 7.10 -2.82
C CYS A 12 15.42 7.64 -3.41
N THR A 13 16.45 7.85 -2.58
CA THR A 13 17.82 8.09 -3.05
C THR A 13 18.45 6.75 -3.45
N SER A 14 18.43 6.43 -4.74
CA SER A 14 19.30 5.38 -5.28
C SER A 14 20.66 6.00 -5.61
N SER A 15 21.66 5.65 -4.81
CA SER A 15 23.07 5.95 -5.08
C SER A 15 23.54 5.15 -6.29
N ILE A 16 23.68 5.81 -7.44
CA ILE A 16 24.38 5.26 -8.60
C ILE A 16 25.86 5.52 -8.38
N SER A 17 26.57 4.51 -7.87
CA SER A 17 28.02 4.45 -7.90
C SER A 17 28.44 4.16 -9.35
N SER A 18 29.01 5.14 -10.04
CA SER A 18 29.69 4.94 -11.33
C SER A 18 31.01 5.67 -11.33
N THR A 19 32.05 4.94 -10.93
CA THR A 19 33.44 5.28 -11.24
C THR A 19 34.10 4.03 -11.79
N SER A 20 33.91 3.77 -13.07
CA SER A 20 34.87 3.01 -13.87
C SER A 20 35.52 3.99 -14.85
N ALA A 21 36.68 4.50 -14.44
CA ALA A 21 37.57 5.24 -15.30
C ALA A 21 38.02 4.30 -16.44
N PHE A 22 37.64 4.65 -17.68
CA PHE A 22 38.19 4.02 -18.88
C PHE A 22 39.66 4.42 -19.00
N SER A 23 40.56 3.49 -18.66
CA SER A 23 41.98 3.65 -18.94
C SER A 23 42.27 3.22 -20.38
N TRP A 24 43.00 4.07 -21.10
CA TRP A 24 43.45 3.78 -22.46
C TRP A 24 44.69 2.89 -22.39
N GLY A 25 44.47 1.57 -22.41
CA GLY A 25 45.53 0.59 -22.64
C GLY A 25 45.88 0.55 -24.13
N LYS A 26 46.98 1.22 -24.52
CA LYS A 26 47.53 1.18 -25.88
C LYS A 26 48.15 -0.19 -26.15
N SER A 27 47.31 -1.19 -26.43
CA SER A 27 47.74 -2.55 -26.79
C SER A 27 48.16 -2.57 -28.26
N ARG A 28 49.47 -2.57 -28.50
CA ARG A 28 50.09 -2.73 -29.82
C ARG A 28 49.97 -4.19 -30.25
N ALA A 29 48.82 -4.57 -30.82
CA ALA A 29 48.65 -5.86 -31.47
C ALA A 29 49.30 -5.82 -32.86
N ARG A 30 50.32 -6.66 -33.06
CA ARG A 30 50.84 -7.02 -34.39
C ARG A 30 49.75 -7.83 -35.09
N VAL A 31 49.08 -7.22 -36.07
CA VAL A 31 48.13 -7.92 -36.94
C VAL A 31 48.88 -8.31 -38.21
N LEU A 32 48.95 -9.62 -38.44
CA LEU A 32 49.34 -10.22 -39.71
C LEU A 32 48.27 -9.89 -40.77
N ASP A 33 48.74 -9.53 -41.96
CA ASP A 33 47.95 -9.41 -43.20
C ASP A 33 47.10 -10.66 -43.47
N PRO A 34 45.86 -10.47 -43.94
CA PRO A 34 45.33 -11.32 -44.97
C PRO A 34 44.83 -10.51 -46.18
N GLU A 35 45.50 -10.79 -47.29
CA GLU A 35 45.02 -10.85 -48.67
C GLU A 35 43.81 -10.02 -49.09
N ALA A 36 44.13 -9.15 -50.04
CA ALA A 36 43.25 -8.58 -51.05
C ALA A 36 42.30 -9.60 -51.69
N ARG A 37 40.99 -9.40 -51.51
CA ARG A 37 39.96 -9.64 -52.55
C ARG A 37 38.62 -9.08 -52.09
N GLY A 38 38.17 -8.00 -52.74
CA GLY A 38 36.78 -7.54 -52.67
C GLY A 38 36.61 -6.06 -52.33
N ALA A 39 37.10 -5.15 -53.19
CA ALA A 39 36.83 -3.72 -53.04
C ALA A 39 36.49 -3.03 -54.37
N ALA A 40 35.85 -3.73 -55.32
CA ALA A 40 35.44 -3.13 -56.60
C ALA A 40 33.96 -2.75 -56.66
N ILE A 41 33.20 -2.87 -55.58
CA ILE A 41 31.77 -2.54 -55.55
C ILE A 41 31.55 -1.52 -54.43
N GLY A 42 31.67 -0.23 -54.74
CA GLY A 42 31.41 0.83 -53.75
C GLY A 42 31.88 2.24 -54.12
N TYR A 43 32.71 2.40 -55.15
CA TYR A 43 33.27 3.72 -55.49
C TYR A 43 32.24 4.71 -56.08
N GLY A 44 31.18 4.21 -56.74
CA GLY A 44 30.17 5.07 -57.37
C GLY A 44 29.19 5.75 -56.41
N MET A 45 28.95 5.17 -55.23
CA MET A 45 27.98 5.70 -54.27
C MET A 45 28.59 6.73 -53.32
N VAL A 46 29.89 6.60 -53.02
CA VAL A 46 30.62 7.49 -52.11
C VAL A 46 31.01 8.81 -52.79
N LEU A 47 31.21 8.83 -54.11
CA LEU A 47 31.59 10.04 -54.86
C LEU A 47 30.48 11.09 -54.94
N ASN A 48 29.22 10.67 -55.01
CA ASN A 48 28.08 11.59 -55.02
C ASN A 48 27.76 12.19 -53.64
N ASP A 49 28.13 11.49 -52.57
CA ASP A 49 27.90 11.94 -51.18
C ASP A 49 29.03 12.80 -50.61
N LEU A 50 30.20 12.87 -51.27
CA LEU A 50 31.26 13.82 -50.90
C LEU A 50 31.11 15.19 -51.58
N ALA A 51 30.43 15.26 -52.73
CA ALA A 51 30.15 16.54 -53.39
C ALA A 51 29.19 17.44 -52.57
N SER A 52 28.36 16.84 -51.70
CA SER A 52 27.47 17.56 -50.78
C SER A 52 28.19 18.11 -49.53
N SER A 53 29.47 17.78 -49.33
CA SER A 53 30.26 18.18 -48.17
C SER A 53 31.09 19.47 -48.36
N GLY A 54 30.90 20.20 -49.46
CA GLY A 54 31.46 21.55 -49.64
C GLY A 54 32.96 21.63 -49.94
N LEU A 55 33.60 20.50 -50.28
CA LEU A 55 34.98 20.49 -50.78
C LEU A 55 34.99 20.75 -52.28
N LYS A 56 35.86 21.67 -52.73
CA LYS A 56 35.99 22.01 -54.14
C LYS A 56 36.54 20.80 -54.91
N PRO A 57 36.02 20.48 -56.10
CA PRO A 57 36.47 19.34 -56.90
C PRO A 57 37.99 19.41 -57.22
N ASP A 58 38.54 20.61 -57.36
CA ASP A 58 39.96 20.84 -57.65
C ASP A 58 40.90 20.44 -56.49
N GLU A 59 40.43 20.52 -55.24
CA GLU A 59 41.17 20.05 -54.06
C GLU A 59 41.11 18.51 -53.95
N VAL A 60 39.98 17.92 -54.34
CA VAL A 60 39.81 16.45 -54.36
C VAL A 60 40.73 15.82 -55.41
N GLU A 61 40.85 16.41 -56.59
CA GLU A 61 41.70 15.92 -57.67
C GLU A 61 43.20 16.00 -57.34
N THR A 62 43.65 17.09 -56.71
CA THR A 62 45.05 17.21 -56.22
C THR A 62 45.36 16.29 -55.05
N LEU A 63 44.36 15.96 -54.21
CA LEU A 63 44.50 14.96 -53.14
C LEU A 63 44.67 13.53 -53.71
N PHE A 64 44.09 13.20 -54.86
CA PHE A 64 44.20 11.89 -55.50
C PHE A 64 45.44 11.74 -56.39
N LEU A 65 45.88 12.80 -57.07
CA LEU A 65 47.09 12.76 -57.93
C LEU A 65 48.39 12.44 -57.17
N GLN A 66 48.48 12.79 -55.88
CA GLN A 66 49.62 12.40 -55.03
C GLN A 66 49.55 10.95 -54.51
N ASN A 67 48.38 10.32 -54.55
CA ASN A 67 48.21 8.93 -54.09
C ASN A 67 48.70 7.93 -55.15
N ASP A 68 48.57 8.27 -56.44
CA ASP A 68 48.99 7.43 -57.56
C ASP A 68 50.50 7.14 -57.56
N ALA A 69 51.32 8.09 -57.10
CA ALA A 69 52.77 7.92 -57.00
C ALA A 69 53.18 6.87 -55.94
N LEU A 70 52.36 6.65 -54.91
CA LEU A 70 52.61 5.64 -53.87
C LEU A 70 52.13 4.25 -54.26
N ASP A 71 51.09 4.15 -55.10
CA ASP A 71 50.57 2.88 -55.64
C ASP A 71 51.54 2.20 -56.63
N GLU A 72 52.53 2.95 -57.13
CA GLU A 72 53.58 2.44 -58.02
C GLU A 72 54.75 1.77 -57.26
N TYR A 73 55.05 2.17 -56.03
CA TYR A 73 56.12 1.58 -55.21
C TYR A 73 55.93 0.09 -54.86
N PRO A 74 54.69 -0.40 -54.61
CA PRO A 74 54.40 -1.82 -54.54
C PRO A 74 54.72 -2.58 -55.85
N ARG A 75 54.84 -1.92 -57.00
CA ARG A 75 55.13 -2.57 -58.30
C ARG A 75 56.61 -2.54 -58.69
N LYS A 76 57.45 -1.76 -57.99
CA LYS A 76 58.90 -1.65 -58.22
C LYS A 76 59.67 -2.87 -57.71
N PRO A 77 60.86 -3.20 -58.27
CA PRO A 77 61.63 -4.37 -57.87
C PRO A 77 62.09 -4.29 -56.40
N ASP A 78 62.42 -5.44 -55.80
CA ASP A 78 62.61 -5.61 -54.35
C ASP A 78 63.62 -4.63 -53.70
N CYS A 79 64.59 -4.12 -54.46
CA CYS A 79 65.51 -3.07 -53.98
C CYS A 79 64.77 -1.76 -53.67
N PHE A 80 63.99 -1.24 -54.63
CA PHE A 80 63.26 0.02 -54.47
C PHE A 80 62.17 -0.08 -53.41
N ARG A 81 61.48 -1.23 -53.32
CA ARG A 81 60.47 -1.46 -52.28
C ARG A 81 61.09 -1.42 -50.88
N ARG A 82 62.28 -2.00 -50.69
CA ARG A 82 63.02 -1.96 -49.42
C ARG A 82 63.52 -0.55 -49.11
N ALA A 83 64.15 0.13 -50.07
CA ALA A 83 64.62 1.51 -49.90
C ALA A 83 63.46 2.47 -49.56
N ALA A 84 62.32 2.36 -50.26
CA ALA A 84 61.12 3.13 -49.95
C ALA A 84 60.48 2.75 -48.60
N GLY A 85 60.56 1.48 -48.19
CA GLY A 85 60.14 1.03 -46.86
C GLY A 85 60.96 1.67 -45.73
N LEU A 86 62.26 1.86 -45.93
CA LEU A 86 63.13 2.58 -44.98
C LEU A 86 62.76 4.06 -44.88
N VAL A 87 62.47 4.70 -46.02
CA VAL A 87 61.95 6.08 -46.05
C VAL A 87 60.65 6.14 -45.26
N ARG A 88 59.65 5.30 -45.58
CA ARG A 88 58.35 5.25 -44.91
C ARG A 88 58.47 5.09 -43.38
N GLY A 89 59.39 4.25 -42.90
CA GLY A 89 59.61 4.05 -41.46
C GLY A 89 60.21 5.25 -40.73
N ARG A 90 60.92 6.14 -41.44
CA ARG A 90 61.63 7.30 -40.87
C ARG A 90 60.87 8.62 -41.03
N CYS A 91 59.87 8.69 -41.91
CA CYS A 91 59.05 9.90 -42.13
C CYS A 91 57.96 10.17 -41.06
N GLY A 92 57.96 9.43 -39.94
CA GLY A 92 56.83 9.38 -39.01
C GLY A 92 56.65 10.57 -38.07
N GLU A 93 57.70 11.36 -37.76
CA GLU A 93 57.66 12.29 -36.62
C GLU A 93 58.10 13.75 -36.90
N ALA A 94 58.83 14.04 -37.98
CA ALA A 94 59.19 15.40 -38.41
C ALA A 94 59.79 15.36 -39.84
N ASP A 95 60.13 16.52 -40.41
CA ASP A 95 60.96 16.59 -41.62
C ASP A 95 62.16 15.65 -41.46
N MET A 96 62.39 14.80 -42.47
CA MET A 96 63.41 13.77 -42.38
C MET A 96 64.78 14.41 -42.16
N ASP A 97 65.55 13.88 -41.20
CA ASP A 97 66.91 14.35 -40.93
C ASP A 97 67.74 14.35 -42.22
N GLU A 98 68.56 15.38 -42.39
CA GLU A 98 69.35 15.59 -43.61
C GLU A 98 70.25 14.38 -43.91
N GLY A 99 70.87 13.80 -42.88
CA GLY A 99 71.72 12.62 -43.03
C GLY A 99 70.93 11.41 -43.50
N GLU A 100 69.70 11.25 -43.01
CA GLU A 100 68.80 10.18 -43.46
C GLU A 100 68.28 10.44 -44.87
N ARG A 101 68.07 11.70 -45.25
CA ARG A 101 67.71 12.10 -46.61
C ARG A 101 68.78 11.72 -47.62
N VAL A 102 70.03 12.02 -47.28
CA VAL A 102 71.17 11.63 -48.09
C VAL A 102 71.27 10.11 -48.20
N LYS A 103 71.17 9.36 -47.10
CA LYS A 103 71.22 7.89 -47.12
C LYS A 103 70.11 7.26 -47.97
N ALA A 104 68.88 7.75 -47.84
CA ALA A 104 67.75 7.29 -48.64
C ALA A 104 67.95 7.56 -50.14
N ALA A 105 68.44 8.76 -50.48
CA ALA A 105 68.75 9.11 -51.87
C ALA A 105 69.87 8.24 -52.44
N ILE A 106 70.91 7.94 -51.65
CA ILE A 106 71.96 6.99 -52.04
C ILE A 106 71.34 5.61 -52.30
N SER A 107 70.59 5.04 -51.35
CA SER A 107 70.02 3.70 -51.51
C SER A 107 69.08 3.58 -52.72
N LEU A 108 68.25 4.60 -52.99
CA LEU A 108 67.40 4.64 -54.20
C LEU A 108 68.24 4.73 -55.49
N THR A 109 69.31 5.52 -55.47
CA THR A 109 70.26 5.63 -56.58
C THR A 109 70.95 4.30 -56.85
N LEU A 110 71.41 3.61 -55.81
CA LEU A 110 72.05 2.30 -55.94
C LEU A 110 71.09 1.25 -56.48
N CYS A 111 69.82 1.30 -56.09
CA CYS A 111 68.79 0.47 -56.70
C CYS A 111 68.68 0.75 -58.20
N GLU A 112 68.66 2.01 -58.63
CA GLU A 112 68.62 2.37 -60.05
C GLU A 112 69.87 1.90 -60.81
N VAL A 113 71.06 2.19 -60.27
CA VAL A 113 72.34 1.78 -60.87
C VAL A 113 72.43 0.26 -60.99
N SER A 114 71.95 -0.49 -59.99
CA SER A 114 71.94 -1.96 -60.02
C SER A 114 71.06 -2.54 -61.14
N THR A 115 70.06 -1.79 -61.62
CA THR A 115 69.24 -2.23 -62.77
C THR A 115 69.96 -2.05 -64.10
N ALA A 116 70.98 -1.19 -64.16
CA ALA A 116 71.72 -0.92 -65.38
C ALA A 116 72.89 -1.92 -65.53
N ARG A 117 72.77 -2.85 -66.48
CA ARG A 117 73.68 -4.01 -66.67
C ARG A 117 75.16 -3.67 -66.91
N HIS A 118 75.50 -2.42 -67.20
CA HIS A 118 76.85 -2.00 -67.61
C HIS A 118 77.56 -1.09 -66.60
N TYR A 119 76.95 -0.85 -65.44
CA TYR A 119 77.51 0.03 -64.42
C TYR A 119 77.77 -0.73 -63.12
N SER A 120 78.98 -0.59 -62.58
CA SER A 120 79.33 -1.09 -61.25
C SER A 120 79.11 -0.01 -60.20
N VAL A 121 78.55 -0.39 -59.06
CA VAL A 121 78.40 0.49 -57.88
C VAL A 121 79.78 0.85 -57.33
N PRO A 122 80.07 2.13 -56.99
CA PRO A 122 81.31 2.52 -56.33
C PRO A 122 81.52 1.78 -55.01
N MET A 123 82.76 1.41 -54.70
CA MET A 123 83.10 0.63 -53.49
C MET A 123 82.76 1.41 -52.21
N GLU A 124 82.86 2.73 -52.28
CA GLU A 124 82.51 3.70 -51.23
C GLU A 124 81.01 3.66 -50.89
N CYS A 125 80.17 3.20 -51.82
CA CYS A 125 78.72 3.16 -51.68
C CYS A 125 78.15 1.78 -51.30
N LEU A 126 78.98 0.73 -51.25
CA LEU A 126 78.53 -0.62 -50.88
C LEU A 126 77.80 -0.70 -49.53
N PRO A 127 78.18 0.05 -48.47
CA PRO A 127 77.48 0.02 -47.18
C PRO A 127 76.02 0.47 -47.24
N PHE A 128 75.67 1.27 -48.26
CA PHE A 128 74.31 1.78 -48.48
C PHE A 128 73.49 0.91 -49.44
N GLY A 129 74.11 -0.16 -49.97
CA GLY A 129 73.49 -1.16 -50.83
C GLY A 129 72.67 -2.19 -50.05
N SER A 130 71.87 -2.96 -50.78
CA SER A 130 70.73 -3.71 -50.24
C SER A 130 71.05 -4.98 -49.40
N GLU A 131 72.30 -5.25 -49.00
CA GLU A 131 72.68 -6.54 -48.38
C GLU A 131 73.54 -6.54 -47.10
N SER A 132 73.93 -5.41 -46.50
CA SER A 132 74.83 -5.45 -45.34
C SER A 132 74.41 -4.55 -44.18
N GLN A 133 74.12 -5.21 -43.05
CA GLN A 133 74.31 -4.87 -41.63
C GLN A 133 74.29 -3.40 -41.16
N PRO A 134 73.74 -3.13 -39.96
CA PRO A 134 73.83 -1.81 -39.35
C PRO A 134 75.29 -1.53 -38.93
N ALA A 135 75.73 -0.31 -39.22
CA ALA A 135 76.92 0.33 -38.64
C ALA A 135 78.29 -0.20 -39.10
N SER A 136 78.71 0.20 -40.31
CA SER A 136 80.02 0.83 -40.40
C SER A 136 79.81 2.35 -40.45
N GLU A 137 80.69 3.11 -39.79
CA GLU A 137 80.77 4.58 -39.87
C GLU A 137 81.23 5.03 -41.27
N SER A 138 80.69 4.45 -42.35
CA SER A 138 80.94 4.95 -43.69
C SER A 138 80.25 6.30 -43.80
N SER A 139 81.04 7.35 -44.02
CA SER A 139 80.47 8.68 -44.19
C SER A 139 79.63 8.66 -45.48
N PRO A 140 78.37 9.14 -45.45
CA PRO A 140 77.58 9.27 -46.67
C PRO A 140 78.26 10.24 -47.66
N GLU A 141 79.12 11.14 -47.16
CA GLU A 141 79.89 12.09 -47.94
C GLU A 141 80.84 11.40 -48.93
N ASP A 142 81.57 10.35 -48.52
CA ASP A 142 82.48 9.60 -49.38
C ASP A 142 81.74 8.94 -50.56
N CYS A 143 80.56 8.38 -50.29
CA CYS A 143 79.73 7.80 -51.33
C CYS A 143 79.15 8.88 -52.27
N VAL A 144 78.72 10.03 -51.74
CA VAL A 144 78.23 11.14 -52.56
C VAL A 144 79.35 11.69 -53.46
N GLU A 145 80.58 11.81 -52.94
CA GLU A 145 81.74 12.19 -53.75
C GLU A 145 81.97 11.18 -54.88
N ALA A 146 81.92 9.88 -54.58
CA ALA A 146 82.08 8.82 -55.59
C ALA A 146 80.97 8.85 -56.66
N LEU A 147 79.71 9.08 -56.27
CA LEU A 147 78.58 9.25 -57.20
C LEU A 147 78.75 10.48 -58.09
N SER A 148 79.36 11.56 -57.57
CA SER A 148 79.59 12.79 -58.35
C SER A 148 80.59 12.62 -59.50
N ARG A 149 81.43 11.56 -59.48
CA ARG A 149 82.39 11.25 -60.55
C ARG A 149 81.72 10.79 -61.85
N SER A 150 80.43 10.43 -61.81
CA SER A 150 79.63 10.05 -62.98
C SER A 150 78.42 10.96 -63.11
N ALA A 151 78.28 11.65 -64.24
CA ALA A 151 77.14 12.54 -64.50
C ALA A 151 75.79 11.81 -64.39
N GLN A 152 75.73 10.53 -64.79
CA GLN A 152 74.52 9.71 -64.70
C GLN A 152 74.15 9.39 -63.26
N PHE A 153 75.14 9.00 -62.43
CA PHE A 153 74.89 8.69 -61.01
C PHE A 153 74.52 9.95 -60.23
N TRP A 154 75.17 11.07 -60.54
CA TRP A 154 74.84 12.36 -59.96
C TRP A 154 73.42 12.82 -60.30
N SER A 155 72.97 12.61 -61.55
CA SER A 155 71.59 12.94 -61.93
C SER A 155 70.56 12.12 -61.16
N SER A 156 70.76 10.81 -61.01
CA SER A 156 69.84 9.95 -60.26
C SER A 156 69.85 10.30 -58.76
N TYR A 157 71.03 10.50 -58.17
CA TYR A 157 71.17 10.93 -56.77
C TYR A 157 70.50 12.26 -56.47
N SER A 158 70.79 13.29 -57.26
CA SER A 158 70.20 14.62 -57.04
C SER A 158 68.69 14.64 -57.31
N GLY A 159 68.19 13.77 -58.19
CA GLY A 159 66.77 13.50 -58.36
C GLY A 159 66.14 12.95 -57.09
N TYR A 160 66.63 11.81 -56.60
CA TYR A 160 66.09 11.19 -55.38
C TYR A 160 66.25 12.07 -54.14
N LEU A 161 67.32 12.86 -54.02
CA LEU A 161 67.49 13.79 -52.91
C LEU A 161 66.35 14.83 -52.84
N ARG A 162 65.82 15.26 -53.99
CA ARG A 162 64.67 16.17 -54.08
C ARG A 162 63.33 15.45 -53.93
N GLU A 163 63.24 14.21 -54.39
CA GLU A 163 62.01 13.41 -54.32
C GLU A 163 61.74 12.83 -52.92
N VAL A 164 62.78 12.47 -52.17
CA VAL A 164 62.65 11.85 -50.84
C VAL A 164 61.78 12.68 -49.87
N PRO A 165 61.94 14.01 -49.76
CA PRO A 165 61.00 14.83 -48.99
C PRO A 165 59.54 14.69 -49.45
N GLN A 166 59.29 14.71 -50.77
CA GLN A 166 57.94 14.55 -51.33
C GLN A 166 57.35 13.17 -51.02
N LEU A 167 58.18 12.11 -51.12
CA LEU A 167 57.82 10.75 -50.72
C LEU A 167 57.48 10.68 -49.23
N CYS A 168 58.23 11.37 -48.38
CA CYS A 168 57.92 11.45 -46.95
C CYS A 168 56.57 12.11 -46.67
N TYR A 169 56.28 13.24 -47.32
CA TYR A 169 54.98 13.89 -47.20
C TYR A 169 53.84 12.97 -47.63
N ALA A 170 54.04 12.23 -48.73
CA ALA A 170 53.07 11.27 -49.23
C ALA A 170 52.87 10.10 -48.24
N PHE A 171 53.95 9.47 -47.75
CA PHE A 171 53.86 8.36 -46.79
C PHE A 171 53.23 8.76 -45.47
N ARG A 172 53.54 9.95 -44.96
CA ARG A 172 52.92 10.49 -43.75
C ARG A 172 51.41 10.64 -43.93
N ARG A 173 51.00 11.30 -45.01
CA ARG A 173 49.59 11.48 -45.33
C ARG A 173 48.87 10.15 -45.51
N TRP A 174 49.52 9.16 -46.12
CA TRP A 174 48.97 7.82 -46.26
C TRP A 174 48.77 7.14 -44.89
N ASN A 175 49.77 7.20 -44.00
CA ASN A 175 49.65 6.67 -42.64
C ASN A 175 48.58 7.41 -41.82
N ASP A 176 48.45 8.73 -41.99
CA ASP A 176 47.41 9.54 -41.34
C ASP A 176 46.01 9.13 -41.81
N ILE A 177 45.84 8.88 -43.12
CA ILE A 177 44.58 8.38 -43.70
C ILE A 177 44.25 7.00 -43.13
N ASP A 178 45.23 6.10 -43.05
CA ASP A 178 45.01 4.74 -42.54
C ASP A 178 44.66 4.77 -41.04
N THR A 179 45.37 5.59 -40.28
CA THR A 179 45.07 5.85 -38.86
C THR A 179 43.66 6.43 -38.68
N ALA A 180 43.26 7.38 -39.53
CA ALA A 180 41.92 7.94 -39.49
C ALA A 180 40.86 6.87 -39.78
N LYS A 181 41.05 6.03 -40.82
CA LYS A 181 40.14 4.92 -41.13
C LYS A 181 39.98 3.96 -39.96
N ASP A 182 41.07 3.60 -39.29
CA ASP A 182 41.04 2.74 -38.11
C ASP A 182 40.30 3.38 -36.94
N ILE A 183 40.52 4.68 -36.67
CA ILE A 183 39.78 5.42 -35.66
C ILE A 183 38.28 5.42 -35.98
N TYR A 184 37.88 5.71 -37.22
CA TYR A 184 36.49 5.68 -37.64
C TYR A 184 35.87 4.29 -37.53
N ARG A 185 36.62 3.24 -37.88
CA ARG A 185 36.17 1.85 -37.72
C ARG A 185 35.94 1.50 -36.25
N ASN A 186 36.86 1.86 -35.37
CA ASN A 186 36.70 1.61 -33.94
C ASN A 186 35.53 2.42 -33.36
N ALA A 187 35.41 3.71 -33.70
CA ALA A 187 34.31 4.54 -33.25
C ALA A 187 32.94 4.06 -33.75
N THR A 188 32.86 3.53 -34.98
CA THR A 188 31.61 2.95 -35.51
C THR A 188 31.23 1.65 -34.82
N LEU A 189 32.20 0.79 -34.48
CA LEU A 189 31.95 -0.41 -33.69
C LEU A 189 31.46 -0.08 -32.27
N GLU A 190 32.07 0.92 -31.61
CA GLU A 190 31.62 1.39 -30.30
C GLU A 190 30.21 1.99 -30.35
N LYS A 191 29.91 2.82 -31.36
CA LYS A 191 28.57 3.36 -31.57
C LYS A 191 27.53 2.25 -31.78
N LEU A 192 27.87 1.22 -32.56
CA LEU A 192 27.00 0.07 -32.75
C LEU A 192 26.74 -0.69 -31.44
N ALA A 193 27.77 -0.88 -30.62
CA ALA A 193 27.64 -1.50 -29.30
C ALA A 193 26.73 -0.68 -28.37
N LEU A 194 26.88 0.65 -28.36
CA LEU A 194 26.03 1.55 -27.59
C LEU A 194 24.56 1.47 -28.04
N ILE A 195 24.29 1.51 -29.35
CA ILE A 195 22.93 1.40 -29.89
C ILE A 195 22.30 0.07 -29.45
N ARG A 196 23.02 -1.05 -29.52
CA ARG A 196 22.52 -2.37 -29.06
C ARG A 196 22.18 -2.37 -27.57
N LEU A 197 22.98 -1.72 -26.74
CA LEU A 197 22.70 -1.56 -25.32
C LEU A 197 21.41 -0.75 -25.10
N LEU A 198 21.26 0.38 -25.79
CA LEU A 198 20.07 1.23 -25.67
C LEU A 198 18.79 0.49 -26.09
N VAL A 199 18.82 -0.24 -27.21
CA VAL A 199 17.70 -1.08 -27.67
C VAL A 199 17.35 -2.16 -26.65
N THR A 200 18.37 -2.79 -26.04
CA THR A 200 18.14 -3.81 -25.00
C THR A 200 17.48 -3.18 -23.77
N ARG A 201 17.95 -2.01 -23.33
CA ARG A 201 17.37 -1.28 -22.21
C ARG A 201 15.92 -0.87 -22.50
N GLU A 202 15.64 -0.38 -23.70
CA GLU A 202 14.29 -0.01 -24.13
C GLU A 202 13.33 -1.21 -24.05
N LYS A 203 13.75 -2.38 -24.54
CA LYS A 203 12.96 -3.61 -24.42
C LYS A 203 12.63 -3.98 -22.97
N LEU A 204 13.62 -3.87 -22.07
CA LEU A 204 13.41 -4.14 -20.65
C LEU A 204 12.44 -3.12 -20.01
N LEU A 205 12.51 -1.85 -20.41
CA LEU A 205 11.58 -0.83 -19.94
C LEU A 205 10.15 -1.10 -20.41
N VAL A 206 9.97 -1.47 -21.68
CA VAL A 206 8.65 -1.85 -22.23
C VAL A 206 8.08 -3.04 -21.47
N GLN A 207 8.88 -4.10 -21.24
CA GLN A 207 8.43 -5.27 -20.45
C GLN A 207 8.05 -4.89 -19.01
N SER A 208 8.84 -4.03 -18.36
CA SER A 208 8.51 -3.55 -17.01
C SER A 208 7.22 -2.73 -17.02
N GLN A 209 6.99 -1.90 -18.05
CA GLN A 209 5.77 -1.13 -18.19
C GLN A 209 4.55 -2.04 -18.35
N GLU A 210 4.62 -3.05 -19.20
CA GLU A 210 3.55 -4.05 -19.37
C GLU A 210 3.22 -4.75 -18.05
N GLN A 211 4.24 -5.11 -17.26
CA GLN A 211 4.04 -5.70 -15.93
C GLN A 211 3.36 -4.73 -14.95
N TRP A 212 3.74 -3.45 -14.96
CA TRP A 212 3.12 -2.42 -14.14
C TRP A 212 1.67 -2.14 -14.52
N GLU A 213 1.37 -2.18 -15.83
CA GLU A 213 0.00 -2.04 -16.32
C GLU A 213 -0.86 -3.23 -15.91
N ALA A 214 -0.34 -4.46 -16.01
CA ALA A 214 -1.02 -5.67 -15.53
C ALA A 214 -1.29 -5.61 -14.00
N LEU A 215 -0.29 -5.21 -13.20
CA LEU A 215 -0.48 -5.05 -11.77
C LEU A 215 -1.52 -3.96 -11.43
N ARG A 216 -1.55 -2.87 -12.22
CA ARG A 216 -2.55 -1.81 -12.06
C ARG A 216 -3.95 -2.33 -12.36
N THR A 217 -4.12 -3.13 -13.42
CA THR A 217 -5.42 -3.73 -13.74
C THR A 217 -5.86 -4.69 -12.64
N ASP A 218 -4.96 -5.53 -12.12
CA ASP A 218 -5.26 -6.46 -11.02
C ASP A 218 -5.68 -5.70 -9.75
N MET A 219 -4.96 -4.63 -9.40
CA MET A 219 -5.31 -3.78 -8.26
C MET A 219 -6.69 -3.12 -8.45
N SER A 220 -7.01 -2.67 -9.67
CA SER A 220 -8.32 -2.11 -9.97
C SER A 220 -9.44 -3.14 -9.78
N VAL A 221 -9.21 -4.39 -10.18
CA VAL A 221 -10.17 -5.49 -9.96
C VAL A 221 -10.33 -5.79 -8.48
N LEU A 222 -9.23 -5.87 -7.71
CA LEU A 222 -9.28 -6.09 -6.26
C LEU A 222 -10.04 -4.98 -5.53
N LEU A 223 -9.81 -3.71 -5.90
CA LEU A 223 -10.56 -2.59 -5.34
C LEU A 223 -12.04 -2.64 -5.72
N GLY A 224 -12.37 -3.06 -6.94
CA GLY A 224 -13.75 -3.29 -7.37
C GLY A 224 -14.44 -4.36 -6.51
N ASN A 225 -13.80 -5.52 -6.32
CA ASN A 225 -14.33 -6.60 -5.50
C ASN A 225 -14.48 -6.21 -4.03
N LEU A 226 -13.53 -5.45 -3.48
CA LEU A 226 -13.62 -4.91 -2.11
C LEU A 226 -14.78 -3.93 -1.98
N HIS A 227 -14.98 -3.06 -2.98
CA HIS A 227 -16.09 -2.12 -2.98
C HIS A 227 -17.45 -2.85 -3.02
N GLU A 228 -17.59 -3.85 -3.89
CA GLU A 228 -18.79 -4.68 -3.98
C GLU A 228 -19.05 -5.45 -2.68
N SER A 229 -18.01 -6.01 -2.07
CA SER A 229 -18.12 -6.69 -0.77
C SER A 229 -18.53 -5.73 0.35
N ALA A 230 -18.03 -4.49 0.34
CA ALA A 230 -18.41 -3.47 1.31
C ALA A 230 -19.89 -3.07 1.16
N ILE A 231 -20.38 -2.94 -0.07
CA ILE A 231 -21.81 -2.70 -0.35
C ILE A 231 -22.65 -3.88 0.16
N GLY A 232 -22.27 -5.11 -0.17
CA GLY A 232 -22.97 -6.31 0.30
C GLY A 232 -22.99 -6.44 1.82
N PHE A 233 -21.90 -6.05 2.50
CA PHE A 233 -21.85 -6.01 3.96
C PHE A 233 -22.78 -4.94 4.55
N ASP A 234 -22.81 -3.73 3.98
CA ASP A 234 -23.73 -2.67 4.42
C ASP A 234 -25.19 -3.12 4.28
N GLU A 235 -25.55 -3.68 3.12
CA GLU A 235 -26.90 -4.19 2.87
C GLU A 235 -27.28 -5.31 3.85
N ALA A 236 -26.40 -6.30 4.05
CA ALA A 236 -26.61 -7.36 5.02
C ALA A 236 -26.75 -6.82 6.46
N SER A 237 -25.94 -5.82 6.84
CA SER A 237 -26.02 -5.18 8.15
C SER A 237 -27.36 -4.45 8.35
N GLN A 238 -27.85 -3.75 7.33
CA GLN A 238 -29.14 -3.08 7.38
C GLN A 238 -30.29 -4.09 7.50
N VAL A 239 -30.21 -5.22 6.79
CA VAL A 239 -31.18 -6.30 6.94
C VAL A 239 -31.20 -6.80 8.38
N VAL A 240 -30.04 -7.15 8.96
CA VAL A 240 -29.94 -7.61 10.36
C VAL A 240 -30.50 -6.60 11.34
N LEU A 241 -30.18 -5.30 11.18
CA LEU A 241 -30.70 -4.24 12.03
C LEU A 241 -32.23 -4.13 11.93
N ARG A 242 -32.80 -4.25 10.72
CA ARG A 242 -34.26 -4.26 10.52
C ARG A 242 -34.89 -5.49 11.18
N THR A 243 -34.32 -6.69 10.99
CA THR A 243 -34.86 -7.91 11.62
C THR A 243 -34.81 -7.81 13.15
N MET A 244 -33.72 -7.26 13.71
CA MET A 244 -33.62 -7.03 15.16
C MET A 244 -34.69 -6.04 15.64
N ALA A 245 -34.92 -4.95 14.92
CA ALA A 245 -35.97 -3.98 15.25
C ALA A 245 -37.36 -4.62 15.21
N ASP A 246 -37.67 -5.41 14.18
CA ASP A 246 -38.94 -6.12 14.04
C ASP A 246 -39.16 -7.13 15.17
N VAL A 247 -38.13 -7.92 15.51
CA VAL A 247 -38.20 -8.89 16.62
C VAL A 247 -38.42 -8.17 17.95
N PHE A 248 -37.72 -7.06 18.20
CA PHE A 248 -37.90 -6.27 19.41
C PHE A 248 -39.31 -5.69 19.51
N GLN A 249 -39.82 -5.12 18.41
CA GLN A 249 -41.16 -4.56 18.35
C GLN A 249 -42.23 -5.64 18.55
N HIS A 250 -42.08 -6.79 17.92
CA HIS A 250 -42.99 -7.93 18.10
C HIS A 250 -42.94 -8.49 19.53
N GLY A 251 -41.75 -8.61 20.11
CA GLY A 251 -41.57 -9.00 21.51
C GLY A 251 -42.23 -8.02 22.48
N SER A 252 -42.06 -6.72 22.26
CA SER A 252 -42.68 -5.66 23.05
C SER A 252 -44.21 -5.72 22.98
N MET A 253 -44.79 -5.88 21.78
CA MET A 253 -46.23 -6.02 21.62
C MET A 253 -46.77 -7.27 22.33
N THR A 254 -46.06 -8.39 22.23
CA THR A 254 -46.43 -9.63 22.91
C THR A 254 -46.38 -9.49 24.43
N LEU A 255 -45.35 -8.81 24.96
CA LEU A 255 -45.20 -8.55 26.38
C LEU A 255 -46.27 -7.57 26.90
N GLN A 256 -46.62 -6.56 26.12
CA GLN A 256 -47.70 -5.64 26.47
C GLN A 256 -49.06 -6.34 26.48
N ALA A 257 -49.31 -7.22 25.50
CA ALA A 257 -50.51 -8.04 25.47
C ALA A 257 -50.59 -8.99 26.68
N SER A 258 -49.49 -9.65 27.06
CA SER A 258 -49.47 -10.53 28.23
C SER A 258 -49.65 -9.76 29.54
N LEU A 259 -49.06 -8.57 29.68
CA LEU A 259 -49.30 -7.69 30.83
C LEU A 259 -50.77 -7.28 30.93
N SER A 260 -51.41 -6.93 29.81
CA SER A 260 -52.84 -6.58 29.81
C SER A 260 -53.73 -7.77 30.19
N ASP A 261 -53.39 -8.99 29.76
CA ASP A 261 -54.11 -10.21 30.17
C ASP A 261 -53.94 -10.48 31.66
N VAL A 262 -52.73 -10.34 32.21
CA VAL A 262 -52.47 -10.49 33.65
C VAL A 262 -53.25 -9.45 34.44
N GLU A 263 -53.24 -8.18 34.02
CA GLU A 263 -54.01 -7.13 34.67
C GLU A 263 -55.51 -7.44 34.67
N HIS A 264 -56.05 -7.87 33.52
CA HIS A 264 -57.45 -8.24 33.42
C HIS A 264 -57.81 -9.45 34.30
N ARG A 265 -56.92 -10.44 34.42
CA ARG A 265 -57.10 -11.58 35.33
C ARG A 265 -57.04 -11.15 36.80
N ILE A 266 -56.17 -10.22 37.16
CA ILE A 266 -56.11 -9.67 38.53
C ILE A 266 -57.38 -8.89 38.85
N GLN A 267 -57.87 -8.05 37.93
CA GLN A 267 -59.12 -7.31 38.11
C GLN A 267 -60.33 -8.25 38.22
N ALA A 268 -60.43 -9.26 37.35
CA ALA A 268 -61.50 -10.26 37.44
C ALA A 268 -61.41 -11.08 38.74
N GLY A 269 -60.21 -11.50 39.14
CA GLY A 269 -59.98 -12.23 40.38
C GLY A 269 -60.34 -11.40 41.61
N THR A 270 -59.91 -10.13 41.67
CA THR A 270 -60.26 -9.21 42.77
C THR A 270 -61.77 -8.94 42.85
N ALA A 271 -62.45 -8.74 41.71
CA ALA A 271 -63.91 -8.62 41.68
C ALA A 271 -64.61 -9.89 42.20
N GLN A 272 -64.12 -11.07 41.80
CA GLN A 272 -64.66 -12.34 42.28
C GLN A 272 -64.43 -12.54 43.79
N TYR A 273 -63.25 -12.18 44.29
CA TYR A 273 -62.95 -12.21 45.72
C TYR A 273 -63.84 -11.23 46.52
N LEU A 274 -64.09 -10.03 46.00
CA LEU A 274 -64.99 -9.06 46.64
C LEU A 274 -66.44 -9.59 46.71
N LEU A 275 -66.95 -10.19 45.63
CA LEU A 275 -68.27 -10.82 45.64
C LEU A 275 -68.34 -11.99 46.62
N GLN A 276 -67.31 -12.85 46.66
CA GLN A 276 -67.25 -13.92 47.67
C GLN A 276 -67.23 -13.34 49.08
N MET A 277 -66.44 -12.30 49.33
CA MET A 277 -66.38 -11.65 50.63
C MET A 277 -67.71 -11.02 51.02
N GLU A 278 -68.42 -10.38 50.08
CA GLU A 278 -69.77 -9.85 50.28
C GLU A 278 -70.76 -10.96 50.66
N THR A 279 -70.71 -12.11 49.97
CA THR A 279 -71.59 -13.24 50.31
C THR A 279 -71.30 -13.82 51.70
N VAL A 280 -70.02 -13.94 52.09
CA VAL A 280 -69.62 -14.44 53.41
C VAL A 280 -70.00 -13.45 54.51
N VAL A 281 -69.75 -12.15 54.28
CA VAL A 281 -70.14 -11.09 55.21
C VAL A 281 -71.66 -11.05 55.35
N GLY A 282 -72.42 -11.09 54.26
CA GLY A 282 -73.88 -11.16 54.27
C GLY A 282 -74.41 -12.34 55.09
N ALA A 283 -73.88 -13.55 54.84
CA ALA A 283 -74.25 -14.74 55.61
C ALA A 283 -73.91 -14.62 57.10
N LEU A 284 -72.78 -13.97 57.44
CA LEU A 284 -72.41 -13.69 58.82
C LEU A 284 -73.36 -12.68 59.46
N THR A 285 -73.75 -11.62 58.74
CA THR A 285 -74.70 -10.61 59.21
C THR A 285 -76.07 -11.22 59.47
N ASP A 286 -76.58 -12.05 58.55
CA ASP A 286 -77.86 -12.76 58.72
C ASP A 286 -77.82 -13.69 59.93
N LYS A 287 -76.73 -14.44 60.11
CA LYS A 287 -76.54 -15.29 61.28
C LYS A 287 -76.49 -14.48 62.58
N HIS A 288 -75.85 -13.31 62.58
CA HIS A 288 -75.84 -12.40 63.71
C HIS A 288 -77.24 -11.85 64.01
N ALA A 289 -78.02 -11.46 62.99
CA ALA A 289 -79.38 -10.98 63.16
C ALA A 289 -80.30 -12.06 63.78
N LEU A 290 -80.20 -13.30 63.30
CA LEU A 290 -80.94 -14.45 63.86
C LEU A 290 -80.52 -14.75 65.31
N SER A 291 -79.23 -14.68 65.62
CA SER A 291 -78.74 -14.87 66.99
C SER A 291 -79.27 -13.78 67.93
N LEU A 292 -79.22 -12.51 67.50
CA LEU A 292 -79.76 -11.38 68.25
C LEU A 292 -81.27 -11.48 68.45
N SER A 293 -82.04 -11.90 67.45
CA SER A 293 -83.49 -12.09 67.60
C SER A 293 -83.81 -13.22 68.59
N SER A 294 -83.04 -14.31 68.56
CA SER A 294 -83.16 -15.40 69.53
C SER A 294 -82.82 -14.95 70.96
N ILE A 295 -81.80 -14.12 71.14
CA ILE A 295 -81.45 -13.54 72.43
C ILE A 295 -82.55 -12.58 72.91
N ALA A 296 -83.06 -11.71 72.04
CA ALA A 296 -84.16 -10.80 72.38
C ALA A 296 -85.40 -11.59 72.85
N GLN A 297 -85.79 -12.65 72.13
CA GLN A 297 -86.90 -13.51 72.52
C GLN A 297 -86.64 -14.30 73.82
N SER A 298 -85.40 -14.71 74.09
CA SER A 298 -85.09 -15.40 75.36
C SER A 298 -85.14 -14.44 76.53
N LEU A 299 -84.68 -13.20 76.33
CA LEU A 299 -84.71 -12.13 77.32
C LEU A 299 -86.15 -11.70 77.61
N GLU A 300 -86.99 -11.58 76.58
CA GLU A 300 -88.42 -11.31 76.70
C GLU A 300 -89.16 -12.41 77.48
N ARG A 301 -88.86 -13.69 77.19
CA ARG A 301 -89.42 -14.83 77.93
C ARG A 301 -88.94 -14.86 79.39
N ALA A 302 -87.67 -14.57 79.65
CA ALA A 302 -87.12 -14.54 81.00
C ALA A 302 -87.72 -13.39 81.83
N LEU A 303 -87.87 -12.20 81.24
CA LEU A 303 -88.53 -11.05 81.87
C LEU A 303 -90.00 -11.34 82.15
N SER A 304 -90.73 -11.92 81.20
CA SER A 304 -92.15 -12.29 81.39
C SER A 304 -92.31 -13.30 82.54
N SER A 305 -91.45 -14.34 82.58
CA SER A 305 -91.48 -15.33 83.66
C SER A 305 -91.11 -14.74 85.03
N ALA A 306 -90.15 -13.81 85.07
CA ALA A 306 -89.78 -13.13 86.31
C ALA A 306 -90.90 -12.21 86.81
N LEU A 307 -91.54 -11.47 85.90
CA LEU A 307 -92.69 -10.63 86.19
C LEU A 307 -93.85 -11.48 86.73
N ASP A 308 -94.24 -12.57 86.06
CA ASP A 308 -95.29 -13.49 86.55
C ASP A 308 -94.99 -14.03 87.95
N LYS A 309 -93.75 -14.45 88.21
CA LYS A 309 -93.33 -14.92 89.55
C LYS A 309 -93.45 -13.83 90.61
N SER A 310 -93.04 -12.60 90.29
CA SER A 310 -93.14 -11.46 91.21
C SER A 310 -94.60 -11.06 91.47
N PHE A 311 -95.47 -11.09 90.46
CA PHE A 311 -96.89 -10.79 90.61
C PHE A 311 -97.62 -11.88 91.41
N LEU A 312 -97.27 -13.16 91.19
CA LEU A 312 -97.79 -14.27 91.99
C LEU A 312 -97.39 -14.13 93.48
N ALA A 313 -96.13 -13.82 93.77
CA ALA A 313 -95.67 -13.58 95.14
C ALA A 313 -96.34 -12.35 95.79
N LEU A 314 -96.65 -11.31 95.00
CA LEU A 314 -97.37 -10.14 95.48
C LEU A 314 -98.84 -10.50 95.80
N ASN A 315 -99.47 -11.31 94.94
CA ASN A 315 -100.85 -11.73 95.09
C ASN A 315 -101.06 -12.60 96.34
N GLU A 316 -100.13 -13.54 96.58
CA GLU A 316 -100.11 -14.39 97.78
C GLU A 316 -99.93 -13.55 99.06
N ARG A 317 -99.12 -12.48 99.00
CA ARG A 317 -98.98 -11.51 100.10
C ARG A 317 -100.24 -10.70 100.35
N THR A 318 -100.95 -10.29 99.30
CA THR A 318 -102.20 -9.54 99.44
C THR A 318 -103.33 -10.38 100.01
N GLU A 319 -103.41 -11.67 99.66
CA GLU A 319 -104.38 -12.59 100.29
C GLU A 319 -104.10 -12.77 101.80
N GLY A 320 -102.83 -12.86 102.20
CA GLY A 320 -102.45 -12.93 103.62
C GLY A 320 -102.88 -11.70 104.44
N ILE A 321 -102.82 -10.51 103.85
CA ILE A 321 -103.23 -9.26 104.51
C ILE A 321 -104.77 -9.20 104.67
N VAL A 322 -105.52 -9.72 103.71
CA VAL A 322 -107.00 -9.75 103.77
C VAL A 322 -107.50 -10.69 104.88
N VAL A 323 -106.84 -11.83 105.10
CA VAL A 323 -107.17 -12.75 106.20
C VAL A 323 -106.92 -12.10 107.56
N LEU A 324 -105.77 -11.44 107.73
CA LEU A 324 -105.40 -10.74 108.97
C LEU A 324 -106.36 -9.59 109.30
N SER A 325 -106.85 -8.87 108.28
CA SER A 325 -107.85 -7.82 108.45
C SER A 325 -109.21 -8.38 108.90
N ARG A 326 -109.59 -9.57 108.45
CA ARG A 326 -110.87 -10.21 108.83
C ARG A 326 -110.82 -10.71 110.28
N ASP A 327 -109.70 -11.29 110.70
CA ASP A 327 -109.52 -11.74 112.08
C ASP A 327 -109.51 -10.59 113.08
N MET A 328 -108.89 -9.45 112.73
CA MET A 328 -108.91 -8.24 113.56
C MET A 328 -110.34 -7.68 113.72
N SER A 329 -111.15 -7.73 112.66
CA SER A 329 -112.55 -7.25 112.70
C SER A 329 -113.42 -8.12 113.62
N ASN A 330 -113.25 -9.44 113.58
CA ASN A 330 -113.99 -10.38 114.42
C ASN A 330 -113.61 -10.25 115.92
N LEU A 331 -112.33 -9.95 116.20
CA LEU A 331 -111.85 -9.69 117.56
C LEU A 331 -112.45 -8.41 118.16
N TRP A 332 -112.67 -7.39 117.32
CA TRP A 332 -113.25 -6.12 117.76
C TRP A 332 -114.75 -6.25 118.11
N GLU A 333 -115.52 -7.03 117.35
CA GLU A 333 -116.95 -7.26 117.64
C GLU A 333 -117.17 -8.02 118.96
N ASN A 334 -116.33 -9.02 119.25
CA ASN A 334 -116.43 -9.77 120.50
C ASN A 334 -116.13 -8.90 121.74
N MET A 335 -115.22 -7.93 121.62
CA MET A 335 -114.85 -7.04 122.72
C MET A 335 -115.97 -6.02 123.05
N ILE A 336 -116.71 -5.56 122.03
CA ILE A 336 -117.87 -4.69 122.23
C ILE A 336 -118.99 -5.44 122.98
N TYR A 337 -119.20 -6.70 122.65
CA TYR A 337 -120.25 -7.52 123.26
C TYR A 337 -120.00 -7.78 124.76
N ASP A 338 -118.74 -8.01 125.15
CA ASP A 338 -118.36 -8.21 126.54
C ASP A 338 -118.40 -6.93 127.38
N PHE A 339 -118.21 -5.75 126.78
CA PHE A 339 -118.36 -4.48 127.50
C PHE A 339 -119.83 -4.12 127.77
N GLY A 340 -120.75 -4.57 126.91
CA GLY A 340 -122.19 -4.37 127.08
C GLY A 340 -122.80 -5.20 128.22
N SER A 341 -122.33 -6.44 128.40
CA SER A 341 -122.85 -7.36 129.43
C SER A 341 -122.45 -6.95 130.86
N MET A 342 -121.29 -6.31 131.04
CA MET A 342 -120.84 -5.85 132.36
C MET A 342 -121.58 -4.60 132.88
N GLN A 343 -122.22 -3.78 132.03
CA GLN A 343 -122.99 -2.63 132.49
C GLN A 343 -124.43 -2.95 132.95
N GLN A 344 -124.99 -4.10 132.58
CA GLN A 344 -126.37 -4.46 132.94
C GLN A 344 -126.51 -5.15 134.31
N VAL A 345 -125.45 -5.76 134.86
CA VAL A 345 -125.50 -6.31 136.24
C VAL A 345 -125.47 -5.19 137.29
N ARG A 346 -124.96 -3.99 136.96
CA ARG A 346 -124.87 -2.86 137.90
C ARG A 346 -126.18 -2.09 138.10
N LYS A 347 -127.22 -2.29 137.26
CA LYS A 347 -128.49 -1.54 137.34
C LYS A 347 -129.66 -2.30 137.99
N LEU A 348 -129.53 -3.59 138.31
CA LEU A 348 -130.64 -4.37 138.90
C LEU A 348 -130.50 -4.69 140.40
N ALA A 349 -129.45 -4.22 141.09
CA ALA A 349 -129.30 -4.41 142.53
C ALA A 349 -129.60 -3.16 143.39
N PHE A 350 -130.02 -2.03 142.79
CA PHE A 350 -130.15 -0.75 143.52
C PHE A 350 -131.57 -0.17 143.69
N TYR A 351 -132.65 -0.76 143.19
CA TYR A 351 -134.00 -0.19 143.38
C TYR A 351 -135.10 -1.24 143.57
N SER A 352 -135.16 -1.81 144.78
CA SER A 352 -136.38 -2.36 145.41
C SER A 352 -136.27 -2.25 146.95
N PHE A 353 -135.83 -1.08 147.41
CA PHE A 353 -136.12 -0.53 148.73
C PHE A 353 -137.19 0.56 148.50
N ALA A 354 -138.23 0.62 149.37
CA ALA A 354 -139.40 1.53 149.44
C ALA A 354 -140.62 1.15 148.57
N VAL A 355 -141.70 0.52 149.08
CA VAL A 355 -142.84 1.02 149.93
C VAL A 355 -143.63 2.12 149.21
N THR A 356 -144.90 1.96 148.81
CA THR A 356 -146.17 1.85 149.58
C THR A 356 -147.31 1.52 148.62
#